data_AF-A0A3P7MSE5-F1
#
_entry.id   AF-A0A3P7MSE5-F1
#
_cell.length_a   1.000
_cell.length_b   1.000
_cell.length_c   1.000
_cell.angle_alpha   90.00
_cell.angle_beta   90.00
_cell.angle_gamma   90.00
#
_symmetry.space_group_name_H-M   'P 1'
#
loop_
_entity.id
_entity.type
_entity.pdbx_description
1 polymer ?
#
loop_
_entity_poly.entity_id
_entity_poly.type
_entity_poly.pdbx_seq_one_letter_code
_entity_poly.pdbx_strand_id
1 'polypeptide(L)'
;MIYLRAGHIPHLTWDVVQNWLKLDQTPIYQLTLPSLIESAKVIEKFGGAPAFCGMPNFLCDSFDTMLDYDTPKGSLNKRMTKAIERTKSFNDFIFREDGDNLEGAVLISLGGGFSDYHRRKCAVDGPLPPAKLRFVAGVFDPAMVLYLTKLGFDLFDSSYAVKMAEEVSFLSFSVLLKLVFLHMLARNNFF
;
A
#
# COMPACT_ATOMS: atom_id res chain seq x y z
N MET A 1 2.33 -3.66 -6.74
CA MET A 1 3.09 -3.99 -5.51
C MET A 1 2.83 -5.44 -5.14
N ILE A 2 3.83 -6.16 -4.67
CA ILE A 2 3.70 -7.53 -4.16
C ILE A 2 3.29 -7.45 -2.69
N TYR A 3 2.11 -7.96 -2.36
CA TYR A 3 1.61 -8.01 -0.99
C TYR A 3 2.41 -8.99 -0.15
N LEU A 4 2.93 -8.52 0.99
CA LEU A 4 3.62 -9.34 1.98
C LEU A 4 2.80 -9.45 3.28
N ARG A 5 2.84 -10.63 3.89
CA ARG A 5 2.39 -10.87 5.25
C ARG A 5 3.61 -11.29 6.09
N ALA A 6 3.90 -10.56 7.16
CA ALA A 6 5.09 -10.81 8.00
C ALA A 6 6.40 -10.90 7.18
N GLY A 7 6.54 -10.03 6.18
CA GLY A 7 7.74 -9.93 5.33
C GLY A 7 7.91 -11.04 4.29
N HIS A 8 6.89 -11.86 4.05
CA HIS A 8 6.94 -12.93 3.05
C HIS A 8 5.77 -12.83 2.09
N ILE A 9 6.00 -13.21 0.83
CA ILE A 9 4.88 -13.48 -0.09
C ILE A 9 4.20 -14.73 0.48
N PRO A 10 2.89 -14.69 0.77
CA PRO A 10 2.21 -15.84 1.37
C PRO A 10 2.49 -17.13 0.58
N HIS A 11 2.89 -18.18 1.32
CA HIS A 11 3.23 -19.51 0.80
C HIS A 11 4.53 -19.63 -0.02
N LEU A 12 5.33 -18.57 -0.17
CA LEU A 12 6.60 -18.62 -0.88
C LEU A 12 7.77 -18.26 0.05
N THR A 13 8.81 -19.08 0.03
CA THR A 13 10.10 -18.72 0.62
C THR A 13 10.87 -17.79 -0.32
N TRP A 14 11.80 -17.01 0.23
CA TRP A 14 12.66 -16.17 -0.60
C TRP A 14 13.49 -16.97 -1.61
N ASP A 15 13.91 -18.19 -1.27
CA ASP A 15 14.56 -19.10 -2.22
C ASP A 15 13.66 -19.43 -3.42
N VAL A 16 12.37 -19.72 -3.17
CA VAL A 16 11.41 -19.99 -4.26
C VAL A 16 11.22 -18.74 -5.12
N VAL A 17 11.08 -17.57 -4.49
CA VAL A 17 10.93 -16.29 -5.19
C VAL A 17 12.14 -16.02 -6.08
N GLN A 18 13.36 -16.11 -5.55
CA GLN A 18 14.58 -15.78 -6.30
C GLN A 18 14.86 -16.74 -7.46
N ASN A 19 14.53 -18.03 -7.31
CA ASN A 19 14.80 -19.03 -8.33
C ASN A 19 13.69 -19.14 -9.40
N TRP A 20 12.44 -18.89 -9.03
CA TRP A 20 11.28 -19.22 -9.88
C TRP A 20 10.42 -18.02 -10.26
N LEU A 21 10.41 -16.94 -9.48
CA LEU A 21 9.61 -15.76 -9.79
C LEU A 21 10.37 -14.81 -10.71
N LYS A 22 10.09 -14.91 -12.01
CA LYS A 22 10.63 -14.00 -13.03
C LYS A 22 9.67 -12.82 -13.23
N LEU A 23 10.11 -11.65 -12.81
CA LEU A 23 9.38 -10.39 -12.98
C LEU A 23 10.10 -9.54 -14.02
N ASP A 24 9.34 -8.93 -14.92
CA ASP A 24 9.90 -8.04 -15.95
C ASP A 24 10.33 -6.68 -15.38
N GLN A 25 9.86 -6.34 -14.17
CA GLN A 25 10.15 -5.09 -13.49
C GLN A 25 10.64 -5.34 -12.07
N THR A 26 11.42 -4.40 -11.54
CA THR A 26 11.85 -4.42 -10.15
C THR A 26 10.62 -4.43 -9.23
N PRO A 27 10.47 -5.44 -8.36
CA PRO A 27 9.30 -5.55 -7.51
C PRO A 27 9.30 -4.47 -6.43
N ILE A 28 8.14 -3.81 -6.27
CA ILE A 28 7.82 -3.03 -5.07
C ILE A 28 7.07 -3.96 -4.12
N TYR A 29 7.59 -4.17 -2.92
CA TYR A 29 6.96 -5.00 -1.90
C TYR A 29 6.15 -4.15 -0.91
N GLN A 30 4.91 -4.56 -0.65
CA GLN A 30 4.06 -3.93 0.34
C GLN A 30 4.14 -4.72 1.65
N LEU A 31 4.81 -4.14 2.65
CA LEU A 31 4.87 -4.69 3.99
C LEU A 31 3.83 -4.02 4.89
N THR A 32 3.06 -4.80 5.63
CA THR A 32 1.97 -4.27 6.46
C THR A 32 2.38 -4.19 7.94
N LEU A 33 2.31 -2.99 8.52
CA LEU A 33 2.63 -2.74 9.93
C LEU A 33 1.89 -3.67 10.91
N PRO A 34 0.59 -3.98 10.76
CA PRO A 34 -0.12 -4.88 11.68
C PRO A 34 0.55 -6.24 11.87
N SER A 35 1.27 -6.74 10.86
CA SER A 35 1.96 -8.04 10.95
C SER A 35 3.30 -8.00 11.70
N LEU A 36 3.82 -6.81 11.99
CA LEU A 36 5.17 -6.62 12.54
C LEU A 36 5.23 -5.74 13.79
N ILE A 37 4.22 -4.90 14.03
CA ILE A 37 4.25 -3.86 15.05
C ILE A 37 4.44 -4.42 16.47
N GLU A 38 3.85 -5.58 16.77
CA GLU A 38 4.01 -6.25 18.07
C GLU A 38 5.46 -6.72 18.31
N SER A 39 6.22 -6.94 17.24
CA SER A 39 7.62 -7.36 17.27
C SER A 39 8.61 -6.21 17.11
N ALA A 40 8.18 -4.95 17.13
CA ALA A 40 9.03 -3.78 16.83
C ALA A 40 10.36 -3.76 17.60
N LYS A 41 10.34 -4.06 18.92
CA LYS A 41 11.55 -4.11 19.76
C LYS A 41 12.52 -5.22 19.37
N VAL A 42 12.01 -6.33 18.83
CA VAL A 42 12.84 -7.46 18.37
C VAL A 42 13.42 -7.12 17.00
N ILE A 43 12.59 -6.56 16.12
CA ILE A 43 12.96 -6.11 14.78
C ILE A 43 14.10 -5.10 14.85
N GLU A 44 14.01 -4.10 15.73
CA GLU A 44 15.06 -3.11 15.96
C GLU A 44 16.40 -3.77 16.30
N LYS A 45 16.41 -4.71 17.26
CA LYS A 45 17.61 -5.44 17.67
C LYS A 45 18.18 -6.36 16.59
N PHE A 46 17.35 -6.80 15.65
CA PHE A 46 17.74 -7.70 14.56
C PHE A 46 18.29 -6.95 13.34
N GLY A 47 18.32 -5.61 13.37
CA GLY A 47 18.79 -4.80 12.23
C GLY A 47 17.68 -4.37 11.28
N GLY A 48 16.44 -4.28 11.78
CA GLY A 48 15.29 -3.78 11.02
C GLY A 48 14.43 -4.87 10.38
N ALA A 49 13.29 -4.47 9.83
CA ALA A 49 12.30 -5.38 9.26
C ALA A 49 12.86 -6.26 8.11
N PRO A 50 13.68 -5.73 7.18
CA PRO A 50 14.25 -6.56 6.11
C PRO A 50 15.11 -7.71 6.66
N ALA A 51 16.00 -7.41 7.62
CA ALA A 51 16.85 -8.40 8.26
C ALA A 51 16.01 -9.43 9.04
N PHE A 52 15.05 -8.95 9.85
CA PHE A 52 14.17 -9.81 10.65
C PHE A 52 13.36 -10.78 9.80
N CYS A 53 12.89 -10.34 8.64
CA CYS A 53 12.11 -11.14 7.71
C CYS A 53 12.96 -11.90 6.68
N GLY A 54 14.30 -11.85 6.78
CA GLY A 54 15.20 -12.51 5.82
C GLY A 54 15.03 -12.02 4.38
N MET A 55 14.59 -10.78 4.19
CA MET A 55 14.30 -10.22 2.86
C MET A 55 15.61 -9.88 2.14
N PRO A 56 15.81 -10.35 0.89
CA PRO A 56 17.03 -10.08 0.15
C PRO A 56 17.08 -8.62 -0.35
N ASN A 57 18.09 -7.87 0.08
CA ASN A 57 18.41 -6.51 -0.40
C ASN A 57 17.22 -5.53 -0.43
N PHE A 58 16.35 -5.59 0.59
CA PHE A 58 15.18 -4.72 0.69
C PHE A 58 15.44 -3.53 1.62
N LEU A 59 15.03 -2.34 1.18
CA LEU A 59 14.97 -1.12 1.98
C LEU A 59 13.52 -0.64 2.06
N CYS A 60 13.18 -0.02 3.18
CA CYS A 60 11.87 0.60 3.35
C CYS A 60 11.91 2.02 2.77
N ASP A 61 11.69 2.13 1.46
CA ASP A 61 11.87 3.41 0.73
C ASP A 61 10.61 4.28 0.69
N SER A 62 9.49 3.79 1.22
CA SER A 62 8.22 4.52 1.25
C SER A 62 7.30 4.02 2.34
N PHE A 63 6.42 4.89 2.86
CA PHE A 63 5.42 4.51 3.86
C PHE A 63 4.13 5.33 3.71
N ASP A 64 3.00 4.72 4.09
CA ASP A 64 1.70 5.37 4.15
C ASP A 64 1.57 6.19 5.45
N THR A 65 1.02 7.40 5.37
CA THR A 65 0.72 8.19 6.57
C THR A 65 -0.45 7.59 7.34
N MET A 66 -0.47 7.82 8.65
CA MET A 66 -1.59 7.39 9.50
C MET A 66 -2.90 8.06 9.08
N LEU A 67 -3.98 7.30 9.16
CA LEU A 67 -5.32 7.72 8.79
C LEU A 67 -6.32 7.31 9.88
N ASP A 68 -7.21 8.23 10.27
CA ASP A 68 -8.39 7.85 11.04
C ASP A 68 -9.48 7.34 10.10
N TYR A 69 -9.49 6.03 9.88
CA TYR A 69 -10.42 5.37 8.95
C TYR A 69 -11.72 4.89 9.61
N ASP A 70 -11.93 5.16 10.90
CA ASP A 70 -13.08 4.63 11.65
C ASP A 70 -14.38 5.43 11.37
N THR A 71 -14.82 5.31 10.11
CA THR A 71 -15.91 6.08 9.49
C THR A 71 -16.84 5.18 8.67
N PRO A 72 -17.46 4.16 9.30
CA PRO A 72 -18.37 3.25 8.60
C PRO A 72 -19.58 3.98 7.99
N LYS A 73 -20.25 3.30 7.06
CA LYS A 73 -21.45 3.82 6.40
C LYS A 73 -22.51 4.22 7.44
N GLY A 74 -23.06 5.43 7.32
CA GLY A 74 -24.02 5.98 8.27
C GLY A 74 -23.40 6.74 9.45
N SER A 75 -22.07 6.92 9.50
CA SER A 75 -21.46 7.77 10.52
C SER A 75 -21.96 9.22 10.45
N LEU A 76 -22.14 9.83 11.61
CA LEU A 76 -22.54 11.24 11.74
C LEU A 76 -21.48 12.19 11.17
N ASN A 77 -21.90 13.33 10.64
CA ASN A 77 -21.02 14.40 10.15
C ASN A 77 -19.94 14.79 11.18
N LYS A 78 -20.31 14.87 12.47
CA LYS A 78 -19.35 15.17 13.55
C LYS A 78 -18.21 14.14 13.63
N ARG A 79 -18.48 12.85 13.43
CA ARG A 79 -17.47 11.79 13.43
C ARG A 79 -16.55 11.93 12.21
N MET A 80 -17.15 12.14 11.04
CA MET A 80 -16.42 12.33 9.77
C MET A 80 -15.48 13.55 9.81
N THR A 81 -15.95 14.68 10.31
CA THR A 81 -15.12 15.89 10.50
C THR A 81 -13.95 15.63 11.43
N LYS A 82 -14.20 15.00 12.59
CA LYS A 82 -13.13 14.66 13.54
C LYS A 82 -12.08 13.71 12.97
N ALA A 83 -12.50 12.77 12.12
CA ALA A 83 -11.58 11.83 11.46
C ALA A 83 -10.65 12.56 10.48
N ILE A 84 -11.17 13.51 9.70
CA ILE A 84 -10.33 14.37 8.84
C ILE A 84 -9.36 15.21 9.67
N GLU A 85 -9.85 15.86 10.74
CA GLU A 85 -9.01 16.68 11.61
C GLU A 85 -7.88 15.89 12.25
N ARG A 86 -8.14 14.67 12.72
CA ARG A 86 -7.11 13.76 13.25
C ARG A 86 -6.11 13.34 12.18
N THR A 87 -6.60 12.96 11.01
CA THR A 87 -5.73 12.59 9.87
C THR A 87 -4.81 13.75 9.49
N LYS A 88 -5.33 14.98 9.47
CA LYS A 88 -4.52 16.17 9.26
C LYS A 88 -3.47 16.36 10.36
N SER A 89 -3.85 16.18 11.62
CA SER A 89 -2.89 16.29 12.74
C SER A 89 -1.77 15.25 12.67
N PHE A 90 -2.05 14.04 12.17
CA PHE A 90 -1.03 13.01 11.97
C PHE A 90 -0.04 13.41 10.86
N ASN A 91 -0.55 13.95 9.74
CA ASN A 91 0.30 14.46 8.68
C ASN A 91 1.13 15.67 9.17
N ASP A 92 0.50 16.63 9.86
CA ASP A 92 1.19 17.81 10.40
C ASP A 92 2.32 17.40 11.36
N PHE A 93 2.09 16.38 12.19
CA PHE A 93 3.12 15.83 13.09
C PHE A 93 4.31 15.29 12.30
N ILE A 94 4.07 14.39 11.34
CA ILE A 94 5.12 13.76 10.50
C ILE A 94 5.94 14.82 9.76
N PHE A 95 5.29 15.80 9.12
CA PHE A 95 5.99 16.80 8.31
C PHE A 95 6.67 17.91 9.13
N ARG A 96 6.26 18.16 10.38
CA ARG A 96 6.87 19.21 11.22
C ARG A 96 7.95 18.69 12.15
N GLU A 97 7.73 17.53 12.76
CA GLU A 97 8.66 16.99 13.77
C GLU A 97 9.79 16.19 13.13
N ASP A 98 9.49 15.44 12.07
CA ASP A 98 10.46 14.56 11.40
C ASP A 98 10.81 15.03 9.99
N GLY A 99 10.27 16.16 9.51
CA GLY A 99 10.34 16.59 8.11
C GLY A 99 11.73 16.54 7.46
N ASP A 100 12.76 16.97 8.17
CA ASP A 100 14.15 16.98 7.68
C ASP A 100 14.86 15.62 7.86
N ASN A 101 14.33 14.73 8.70
CA ASN A 101 14.87 13.40 9.01
C ASN A 101 14.10 12.26 8.33
N LEU A 102 13.06 12.58 7.54
CA LEU A 102 12.26 11.58 6.84
C LEU A 102 13.03 11.01 5.66
N GLU A 103 13.44 9.75 5.79
CA GLU A 103 13.97 8.96 4.69
C GLU A 103 12.82 8.26 3.94
N GLY A 104 12.85 8.34 2.61
CA GLY A 104 11.87 7.69 1.73
C GLY A 104 10.67 8.55 1.31
N ALA A 105 9.86 8.01 0.41
CA ALA A 105 8.69 8.66 -0.14
C ALA A 105 7.46 8.49 0.78
N VAL A 106 6.87 9.63 1.18
CA VAL A 106 5.65 9.63 1.99
C VAL A 106 4.41 9.50 1.11
N LEU A 107 3.66 8.41 1.30
CA LEU A 107 2.37 8.17 0.66
C LEU A 107 1.25 8.73 1.55
N ILE A 108 0.57 9.79 1.11
CA ILE A 108 -0.43 10.48 1.93
C ILE A 108 -1.75 9.73 1.86
N SER A 109 -2.19 9.22 3.02
CA SER A 109 -3.48 8.54 3.15
C SER A 109 -4.66 9.51 3.12
N LEU A 110 -5.70 9.16 2.35
CA LEU A 110 -6.91 9.98 2.18
C LEU A 110 -8.13 9.39 2.90
N GLY A 111 -8.71 10.18 3.81
CA GLY A 111 -9.88 9.84 4.59
C GLY A 111 -11.22 10.30 3.99
N GLY A 112 -12.21 10.47 4.88
CA GLY A 112 -13.54 10.99 4.53
C GLY A 112 -14.63 9.92 4.32
N GLY A 113 -14.31 8.65 4.50
CA GLY A 113 -15.28 7.54 4.55
C GLY A 113 -16.19 7.47 3.32
N PHE A 114 -17.50 7.32 3.54
CA PHE A 114 -18.53 7.21 2.49
C PHE A 114 -19.20 8.54 2.16
N SER A 115 -18.57 9.69 2.45
CA SER A 115 -19.13 11.01 2.19
C SER A 115 -18.29 11.78 1.18
N ASP A 116 -18.88 12.07 0.03
CA ASP A 116 -18.24 12.85 -1.05
C ASP A 116 -17.71 14.20 -0.58
N TYR A 117 -18.47 14.88 0.28
CA TYR A 117 -18.04 16.15 0.88
C TYR A 117 -16.75 15.98 1.70
N HIS A 118 -16.71 14.97 2.57
CA HIS A 118 -15.57 14.71 3.46
C HIS A 118 -14.35 14.16 2.69
N ARG A 119 -14.56 13.33 1.66
CA ARG A 119 -13.51 12.90 0.71
C ARG A 119 -12.86 14.09 0.03
N ARG A 120 -13.68 14.99 -0.55
CA ARG A 120 -13.19 16.23 -1.18
C ARG A 120 -12.48 17.12 -0.18
N LYS A 121 -13.04 17.32 1.01
CA LYS A 121 -12.42 18.11 2.07
C LYS A 121 -11.04 17.56 2.43
N CYS A 122 -10.91 16.25 2.65
CA CYS A 122 -9.63 15.61 2.94
C CYS A 122 -8.62 15.72 1.78
N ALA A 123 -9.09 15.67 0.52
CA ALA A 123 -8.23 15.75 -0.66
C ALA A 123 -7.81 17.19 -1.00
N VAL A 124 -8.65 18.19 -0.76
CA VAL A 124 -8.38 19.62 -1.01
C VAL A 124 -7.57 20.24 0.13
N ASP A 125 -7.89 19.87 1.38
CA ASP A 125 -7.06 20.25 2.53
C ASP A 125 -5.74 19.46 2.57
N GLY A 126 -5.62 18.41 1.73
CA GLY A 126 -4.42 17.62 1.51
C GLY A 126 -3.61 18.10 0.30
N PRO A 127 -2.27 18.01 0.32
CA PRO A 127 -1.43 18.46 -0.79
C PRO A 127 -1.38 17.38 -1.89
N LEU A 128 -2.41 17.29 -2.73
CA LEU A 128 -2.40 16.38 -3.88
C LEU A 128 -2.24 17.14 -5.21
N PRO A 129 -1.01 17.36 -5.68
CA PRO A 129 -0.78 17.80 -7.05
C PRO A 129 -1.33 16.77 -8.05
N PRO A 130 -1.83 17.23 -9.21
CA PRO A 130 -2.29 16.35 -10.29
C PRO A 130 -1.25 15.31 -10.74
N ALA A 131 0.04 15.64 -10.61
CA ALA A 131 1.18 14.86 -11.10
C ALA A 131 1.73 13.81 -10.11
N LYS A 132 1.08 13.57 -8.97
CA LYS A 132 1.51 12.54 -8.01
C LYS A 132 0.85 11.18 -8.29
N LEU A 133 1.61 10.12 -8.03
CA LEU A 133 1.18 8.72 -8.08
C LEU A 133 0.01 8.48 -7.12
N ARG A 134 -1.03 7.80 -7.61
CA ARG A 134 -2.22 7.40 -6.83
C ARG A 134 -2.20 5.89 -6.59
N PHE A 135 -1.98 5.53 -5.33
CA PHE A 135 -2.02 4.15 -4.86
C PHE A 135 -3.39 3.83 -4.25
N VAL A 136 -3.83 2.57 -4.43
CA VAL A 136 -4.94 2.00 -3.68
C VAL A 136 -4.61 0.57 -3.27
N ALA A 137 -4.67 0.31 -1.96
CA ALA A 137 -4.56 -1.02 -1.40
C ALA A 137 -5.91 -1.74 -1.46
N GLY A 138 -5.90 -3.05 -1.75
CA GLY A 138 -7.12 -3.85 -1.69
C GLY A 138 -7.17 -5.05 -2.61
N VAL A 139 -8.13 -5.92 -2.29
CA VAL A 139 -8.32 -7.24 -2.89
C VAL A 139 -9.13 -7.13 -4.19
N PHE A 140 -8.57 -6.40 -5.17
CA PHE A 140 -9.25 -6.09 -6.43
C PHE A 140 -9.03 -7.18 -7.48
N ASP A 141 -10.13 -7.69 -8.04
CA ASP A 141 -10.06 -8.56 -9.21
C ASP A 141 -9.56 -7.77 -10.45
N PRO A 142 -9.16 -8.47 -11.53
CA PRO A 142 -8.65 -7.80 -12.73
C PRO A 142 -9.63 -6.80 -13.37
N ALA A 143 -10.94 -7.04 -13.31
CA ALA A 143 -11.93 -6.12 -13.88
C ALA A 143 -12.00 -4.82 -13.07
N MET A 144 -11.91 -4.92 -11.75
CA MET A 144 -11.85 -3.77 -10.85
C MET A 144 -10.56 -2.96 -11.04
N VAL A 145 -9.40 -3.62 -11.20
CA VAL A 145 -8.13 -2.95 -11.51
C VAL A 145 -8.28 -2.13 -12.80
N LEU A 146 -8.78 -2.72 -13.89
CA LEU A 146 -9.02 -2.02 -15.16
C LEU A 146 -9.95 -0.81 -15.00
N TYR A 147 -11.00 -0.95 -14.19
CA TYR A 147 -11.93 0.12 -13.90
C TYR A 147 -11.25 1.27 -13.15
N LEU A 148 -10.52 0.96 -12.07
CA LEU A 148 -9.82 1.96 -11.25
C LEU A 148 -8.71 2.65 -12.03
N THR A 149 -8.00 1.96 -12.93
CA THR A 149 -7.04 2.59 -13.84
C THR A 149 -7.69 3.66 -14.72
N LYS A 150 -8.91 3.41 -15.23
CA LYS A 150 -9.65 4.42 -16.02
C LYS A 150 -10.05 5.63 -15.18
N LEU A 151 -10.17 5.48 -13.86
CA LEU A 151 -10.42 6.56 -12.91
C LEU A 151 -9.14 7.30 -12.46
N GLY A 152 -7.96 6.86 -12.91
CA GLY A 152 -6.68 7.53 -12.64
C GLY A 152 -5.89 6.97 -11.46
N PHE A 153 -6.17 5.76 -10.99
CA PHE A 153 -5.29 5.04 -10.06
C PHE A 153 -4.10 4.42 -10.82
N ASP A 154 -2.90 4.58 -10.24
CA ASP A 154 -1.63 4.22 -10.87
C ASP A 154 -1.02 2.95 -10.28
N LEU A 155 -1.22 2.70 -8.98
CA LEU A 155 -0.59 1.62 -8.24
C LEU A 155 -1.61 0.77 -7.46
N PHE A 156 -1.45 -0.55 -7.55
CA PHE A 156 -2.27 -1.56 -6.90
C PHE A 156 -1.38 -2.61 -6.23
N ASP A 157 -1.92 -3.34 -5.25
CA ASP A 157 -1.24 -4.48 -4.64
C ASP A 157 -1.69 -5.83 -5.21
N SER A 158 -1.00 -6.91 -4.83
CA SER A 158 -1.29 -8.27 -5.26
C SER A 158 -2.12 -9.09 -4.26
N SER A 159 -2.84 -8.43 -3.34
CA SER A 159 -3.61 -9.12 -2.28
C SER A 159 -4.75 -9.97 -2.84
N TYR A 160 -5.32 -9.63 -4.01
CA TYR A 160 -6.28 -10.48 -4.71
C TYR A 160 -5.68 -11.85 -5.09
N ALA A 161 -4.43 -11.89 -5.56
CA ALA A 161 -3.77 -13.14 -5.89
C ALA A 161 -3.57 -14.04 -4.66
N VAL A 162 -3.26 -13.44 -3.52
CA VAL A 162 -3.15 -14.13 -2.23
C VAL A 162 -4.50 -14.70 -1.80
N LYS A 163 -5.57 -13.88 -1.84
CA LYS A 163 -6.92 -14.35 -1.52
C LYS A 163 -7.31 -15.55 -2.39
N MET A 164 -7.10 -15.49 -3.70
CA MET A 164 -7.45 -16.60 -4.59
C MET A 164 -6.66 -17.88 -4.28
N ALA A 165 -5.39 -17.75 -3.89
CA ALA A 165 -4.57 -18.89 -3.46
C ALA A 165 -5.08 -19.49 -2.14
N GLU A 166 -5.50 -18.66 -1.19
CA GLU A 166 -6.09 -19.10 0.09
C GLU A 166 -7.49 -19.74 -0.10
N GLU A 167 -8.28 -19.27 -1.07
CA GLU A 167 -9.66 -19.73 -1.36
C GLU A 167 -9.75 -20.92 -2.34
N VAL A 168 -8.63 -21.63 -2.59
CA VAL A 168 -8.57 -22.91 -3.36
C VAL A 168 -8.84 -22.78 -4.87
N SER A 169 -8.87 -21.57 -5.43
CA SER A 169 -9.05 -21.42 -6.88
C SER A 169 -7.69 -21.45 -7.58
N PHE A 170 -7.45 -22.53 -8.33
CA PHE A 170 -6.26 -22.78 -9.15
C PHE A 170 -6.18 -21.77 -10.33
N LEU A 171 -6.00 -20.48 -10.04
CA LEU A 171 -5.41 -19.58 -11.01
C LEU A 171 -3.92 -19.87 -10.99
N SER A 172 -3.30 -20.09 -12.15
CA SER A 172 -1.84 -20.06 -12.24
C SER A 172 -1.38 -18.71 -11.68
N PHE A 173 -0.86 -18.71 -10.45
CA PHE A 173 -0.45 -17.54 -9.68
C PHE A 173 0.46 -16.63 -10.53
N SER A 174 1.25 -17.24 -11.42
CA SER A 174 2.10 -16.57 -12.40
C SER A 174 1.35 -15.72 -13.43
N VAL A 175 0.15 -16.11 -13.87
CA VAL A 175 -0.65 -15.36 -14.86
C VAL A 175 -1.28 -14.12 -14.23
N LEU A 176 -1.75 -14.24 -12.98
CA LEU A 176 -2.36 -13.11 -12.26
C LEU A 176 -1.32 -12.05 -11.89
N LEU A 177 -0.14 -12.48 -11.42
CA LEU A 177 0.95 -11.55 -11.13
C LEU A 177 1.38 -10.79 -12.39
N LYS A 178 1.50 -11.51 -13.52
CA LYS A 178 1.80 -10.88 -14.82
C LYS A 178 0.73 -9.89 -15.26
N LEU A 179 -0.56 -10.17 -15.06
CA LEU A 179 -1.65 -9.25 -15.39
C LEU A 179 -1.62 -7.96 -14.56
N VAL A 180 -1.36 -8.06 -13.26
CA VAL A 180 -1.23 -6.88 -12.37
C VAL A 180 -0.04 -6.01 -12.81
N PHE A 181 1.07 -6.64 -13.19
CA PHE A 181 2.30 -5.93 -13.58
C PHE A 181 2.29 -5.39 -15.02
N LEU A 182 1.63 -6.06 -15.97
CA LEU A 182 1.56 -5.63 -17.38
C LEU A 182 0.76 -4.33 -17.56
N HIS A 183 -0.20 -4.04 -16.67
CA HIS A 183 -1.00 -2.82 -16.74
C HIS A 183 -0.40 -1.59 -16.07
N MET A 184 0.59 -1.77 -15.18
CA MET A 184 1.38 -0.64 -14.66
C MET A 184 2.17 0.08 -15.76
N LEU A 185 2.41 -0.57 -16.90
CA LEU A 185 3.18 -0.03 -18.03
C LEU A 185 2.34 0.72 -19.08
N ALA A 186 1.00 0.63 -19.04
CA ALA A 186 0.19 1.15 -20.14
C ALA A 186 0.09 2.69 -20.20
N ARG A 187 0.64 3.42 -19.22
CA ARG A 187 0.58 4.90 -19.23
C ARG A 187 1.86 5.66 -18.97
N ASN A 188 2.95 5.04 -18.52
CA ASN A 188 4.08 5.82 -18.04
C ASN A 188 5.43 5.13 -18.31
N ASN A 189 6.13 5.63 -19.33
CA ASN A 189 7.58 5.50 -19.47
C ASN A 189 8.25 6.24 -18.30
N PHE A 190 8.28 5.63 -17.12
CA PHE A 190 9.10 6.07 -16.01
C PHE A 190 10.02 4.93 -15.58
N PHE A 191 11.20 4.92 -16.21
CA PHE A 191 12.51 4.66 -15.60
C PHE A 191 13.44 5.77 -16.09
#